data_AF-A0A928CTQ2-F1
#
_entry.id   AF-A0A928CTQ2-F1
#
_cell.length_a   1.000
_cell.length_b   1.000
_cell.length_c   1.000
_cell.angle_alpha   90.00
_cell.angle_beta   90.00
_cell.angle_gamma   90.00
#
_symmetry.space_group_name_H-M   'P 1'
#
loop_
_entity.id
_entity.type
_entity.pdbx_description
1 polymer ?
#
loop_
_entity_poly.entity_id
_entity_poly.type
_entity_poly.pdbx_seq_one_letter_code
_entity_poly.pdbx_strand_id
1 'polypeptide(L)'
;MDEWLKILLGALVVLATHLLEGITGFGSTVLALPFLSLLTGLKNSIPMLCAVGWVMSLYLVIRSWRAFQWQEFRFILLWVGLGLAPGMLLYEYLPANHLCVILGCAMIVIGLDGCRKCYCRDETV
;
A
#
# COMPACT_ATOMS: atom_id res chain seq x y z
N MET A 1 27.88 8.14 -2.61
CA MET A 1 27.00 8.58 -1.50
C MET A 1 25.53 8.48 -1.87
N ASP A 2 25.20 8.44 -3.15
CA ASP A 2 23.81 8.51 -3.64
C ASP A 2 22.96 7.28 -3.28
N GLU A 3 23.57 6.10 -3.17
CA GLU A 3 22.85 4.88 -2.75
C GLU A 3 22.39 4.92 -1.29
N TRP A 4 23.22 5.43 -0.37
CA TRP A 4 22.83 5.60 1.03
C TRP A 4 21.69 6.61 1.18
N LEU A 5 21.70 7.66 0.37
CA LEU A 5 20.62 8.65 0.35
C LEU A 5 19.31 8.04 -0.14
N LYS A 6 19.32 7.23 -1.22
CA LYS A 6 18.13 6.52 -1.71
C LYS A 6 17.55 5.55 -0.67
N ILE A 7 18.41 4.82 0.05
CA ILE A 7 17.96 3.92 1.12
C ILE A 7 17.33 4.71 2.27
N LEU A 8 17.94 5.81 2.68
CA LEU A 8 17.41 6.68 3.74
C LEU A 8 16.04 7.27 3.36
N LEU A 9 15.90 7.78 2.12
CA LEU A 9 14.65 8.28 1.57
C LEU A 9 13.59 7.19 1.47
N GLY A 10 13.96 6.01 0.98
CA GLY A 10 13.05 4.85 0.90
C GLY A 10 12.55 4.43 2.28
N ALA A 11 13.43 4.39 3.29
CA ALA A 11 13.06 4.10 4.68
C ALA A 11 12.10 5.15 5.25
N LEU A 12 12.34 6.44 4.98
CA LEU A 12 11.44 7.52 5.40
C LEU A 12 10.05 7.37 4.78
N VAL A 13 9.98 7.08 3.48
CA VAL A 13 8.72 6.84 2.77
C VAL A 13 7.98 5.65 3.37
N VAL A 14 8.65 4.52 3.56
CA VAL A 14 8.05 3.31 4.16
C VAL A 14 7.54 3.60 5.57
N LEU A 15 8.29 4.36 6.36
CA LEU A 15 7.89 4.77 7.71
C LEU A 15 6.62 5.64 7.66
N ALA A 16 6.57 6.64 6.79
CA ALA A 16 5.43 7.53 6.65
C ALA A 16 4.17 6.79 6.18
N THR A 17 4.29 5.86 5.22
CA THR A 17 3.14 5.10 4.73
C THR A 17 2.63 4.08 5.75
N HIS A 18 3.49 3.49 6.58
CA HIS A 18 3.05 2.64 7.68
C HIS A 18 2.41 3.42 8.83
N LEU A 19 2.87 4.65 9.10
CA LEU A 19 2.18 5.57 10.01
C LEU A 19 0.77 5.89 9.51
N LEU A 20 0.63 6.19 8.22
CA LEU A 20 -0.67 6.39 7.57
C LEU A 20 -1.55 5.14 7.66
N GLU A 21 -1.00 3.95 7.48
CA GLU A 21 -1.72 2.69 7.69
C GLU A 21 -2.13 2.50 9.15
N GLY A 22 -1.34 2.94 10.13
CA GLY A 22 -1.78 2.94 11.53
C GLY A 22 -3.03 3.80 11.78
N ILE A 23 -3.21 4.88 11.01
CA ILE A 23 -4.38 5.78 11.10
C ILE A 23 -5.55 5.27 10.25
N THR A 24 -5.28 4.85 9.02
CA THR A 24 -6.29 4.47 8.02
C THR A 24 -6.68 3.00 8.09
N GLY A 25 -5.85 2.16 8.68
CA GLY A 25 -6.03 0.72 8.84
C GLY A 25 -5.67 -0.13 7.62
N PHE A 26 -5.30 0.47 6.47
CA PHE A 26 -4.93 -0.26 5.25
C PHE A 26 -4.15 0.59 4.23
N GLY A 27 -3.53 -0.06 3.25
CA GLY A 27 -3.07 0.60 2.01
C GLY A 27 -1.64 1.16 2.01
N SER A 28 -0.81 0.86 3.03
CA SER A 28 0.60 1.30 3.07
C SER A 28 1.38 0.94 1.82
N THR A 29 1.18 -0.28 1.32
CA THR A 29 1.90 -0.79 0.14
C THR A 29 1.48 -0.04 -1.12
N VAL A 30 0.18 0.22 -1.30
CA VAL A 30 -0.36 0.96 -2.45
C VAL A 30 0.22 2.38 -2.48
N LEU A 31 0.30 3.03 -1.31
CA LEU A 31 0.87 4.37 -1.18
C LEU A 31 2.39 4.39 -1.40
N ALA A 32 3.11 3.41 -0.88
CA ALA A 32 4.58 3.39 -0.91
C ALA A 32 5.15 2.97 -2.26
N LEU A 33 4.44 2.12 -3.01
CA LEU A 33 4.93 1.54 -4.27
C LEU A 33 5.38 2.58 -5.31
N PRO A 34 4.62 3.65 -5.65
CA PRO A 34 5.10 4.60 -6.67
C PRO A 34 6.32 5.38 -6.19
N PHE A 35 6.40 5.74 -4.92
CA PHE A 35 7.54 6.48 -4.37
C PHE A 35 8.81 5.62 -4.38
N LEU A 36 8.70 4.35 -3.96
CA LEU A 36 9.84 3.42 -4.03
C LEU A 36 10.21 3.08 -5.47
N SER A 37 9.22 2.93 -6.36
CA SER A 37 9.46 2.65 -7.78
C SER A 37 10.24 3.78 -8.47
N LEU A 38 10.01 5.03 -8.06
CA LEU A 38 10.75 6.19 -8.54
C LEU A 38 12.21 6.23 -8.04
N LEU A 39 12.45 5.74 -6.81
CA LEU A 39 13.79 5.76 -6.17
C LEU A 39 14.69 4.59 -6.59
N THR A 40 14.14 3.37 -6.61
CA THR A 40 14.91 2.11 -6.70
C THR A 40 14.45 1.20 -7.84
N GLY A 41 13.39 1.57 -8.56
CA GLY A 41 12.78 0.76 -9.60
C GLY A 41 11.85 -0.33 -9.07
N LEU A 42 10.90 -0.76 -9.91
CA LEU A 42 9.82 -1.66 -9.52
C LEU A 42 10.31 -3.05 -9.08
N LYS A 43 11.35 -3.56 -9.75
CA LYS A 43 11.91 -4.91 -9.53
C LYS A 43 12.46 -5.11 -8.11
N ASN A 44 12.99 -4.04 -7.51
CA ASN A 44 13.55 -4.07 -6.15
C ASN A 44 12.54 -3.60 -5.10
N SER A 45 11.65 -2.68 -5.49
CA SER A 45 10.64 -2.10 -4.58
C SER A 45 9.63 -3.12 -4.09
N ILE A 46 9.06 -3.93 -4.98
CA ILE A 46 8.02 -4.92 -4.64
C ILE A 46 8.48 -5.90 -3.55
N PRO A 47 9.59 -6.65 -3.72
CA PRO A 47 10.00 -7.63 -2.71
C PRO A 47 10.35 -6.97 -1.37
N MET A 48 10.92 -5.76 -1.38
CA MET A 48 11.26 -5.01 -0.18
C MET A 48 10.01 -4.58 0.59
N LEU A 49 9.00 -4.06 -0.12
CA LEU A 49 7.70 -3.70 0.45
C LEU A 49 6.95 -4.92 1.00
N CYS A 50 6.95 -6.03 0.26
CA CYS A 50 6.37 -7.28 0.76
C CYS A 50 7.07 -7.72 2.05
N ALA A 51 8.40 -7.75 2.10
CA ALA A 51 9.12 -8.17 3.30
C ALA A 51 8.75 -7.33 4.53
N VAL A 52 8.72 -6.00 4.40
CA VAL A 52 8.32 -5.11 5.50
C VAL A 52 6.85 -5.30 5.86
N GLY A 53 5.97 -5.38 4.85
CA GLY A 53 4.54 -5.56 5.06
C GLY A 53 4.20 -6.86 5.80
N TRP A 54 4.92 -7.96 5.50
CA TRP A 54 4.79 -9.22 6.23
C TRP A 54 5.21 -9.09 7.70
N VAL A 55 6.34 -8.43 7.96
CA VAL A 55 6.82 -8.18 9.34
C VAL A 55 5.81 -7.34 10.12
N MET A 56 5.27 -6.28 9.50
CA MET A 56 4.30 -5.39 10.14
C MET A 56 2.95 -6.07 10.35
N SER A 57 2.50 -6.86 9.37
CA SER A 57 1.28 -7.67 9.49
C SER A 57 1.42 -8.69 10.63
N LEU A 58 2.56 -9.36 10.74
CA LEU A 58 2.82 -10.32 11.81
C LEU A 58 2.87 -9.61 13.17
N TYR A 59 3.53 -8.46 13.26
CA TYR A 59 3.56 -7.64 14.47
C TYR A 59 2.16 -7.24 14.92
N LEU A 60 1.33 -6.77 13.98
CA LEU A 60 -0.06 -6.39 14.23
C LEU A 60 -0.84 -7.59 14.78
N VAL A 61 -0.77 -8.74 14.09
CA VAL A 61 -1.45 -9.98 14.49
C VAL A 61 -1.06 -10.42 15.90
N ILE A 62 0.23 -10.40 16.25
CA ILE A 62 0.71 -10.75 17.59
C ILE A 62 0.18 -9.75 18.63
N ARG A 63 0.19 -8.45 18.32
CA ARG A 63 -0.22 -7.39 19.26
C ARG A 63 -1.73 -7.39 19.51
N SER A 64 -2.54 -7.64 18.49
CA SER A 64 -4.00 -7.59 18.56
C SER A 64 -4.68 -8.96 18.60
N TRP A 65 -3.94 -10.05 18.82
CA TRP A 65 -4.47 -11.41 18.80
C TRP A 65 -5.70 -11.63 19.71
N ARG A 66 -5.73 -10.97 20.87
CA ARG A 66 -6.76 -11.18 21.90
C ARG A 66 -8.05 -10.39 21.65
N ALA A 67 -8.01 -9.34 20.83
CA ALA A 67 -9.17 -8.51 20.45
C ALA A 67 -9.71 -8.86 19.05
N PHE A 68 -9.20 -9.94 18.46
CA PHE A 68 -9.44 -10.28 17.07
C PHE A 68 -10.82 -10.90 16.86
N GLN A 69 -11.67 -10.25 16.08
CA GLN A 69 -12.99 -10.77 15.74
C GLN A 69 -12.86 -11.81 14.61
N TRP A 70 -12.66 -13.06 15.01
CA TRP A 70 -12.43 -14.19 14.10
C TRP A 70 -13.55 -14.47 13.09
N GLN A 71 -14.77 -13.99 13.33
CA GLN A 71 -15.88 -14.13 12.37
C GLN A 71 -15.69 -13.19 11.18
N GLU A 72 -15.53 -11.89 11.45
CA GLU A 72 -15.29 -10.86 10.43
C GLU A 72 -14.01 -11.11 9.64
N PHE A 73 -12.92 -11.46 10.34
CA PHE A 73 -11.64 -11.72 9.69
C PHE A 73 -11.73 -12.86 8.67
N ARG A 74 -12.41 -13.96 9.00
CA ARG A 74 -12.55 -15.09 8.07
C ARG A 74 -13.37 -14.72 6.85
N PHE A 75 -14.39 -13.87 7.01
CA PHE A 75 -15.18 -13.38 5.88
C PHE A 75 -14.31 -12.52 4.95
N ILE A 76 -13.57 -11.55 5.50
CA ILE A 76 -12.63 -10.72 4.72
C ILE A 76 -11.59 -11.59 4.03
N LEU A 77 -10.98 -12.54 4.75
CA LEU A 77 -9.97 -13.45 4.20
C LEU A 77 -10.51 -14.29 3.04
N LEU A 78 -11.77 -14.72 3.11
CA LEU A 78 -12.41 -15.52 2.07
C LEU A 78 -12.65 -14.67 0.82
N TRP A 79 -13.15 -13.44 0.96
CA TRP A 79 -13.31 -12.52 -0.18
C TRP A 79 -11.98 -12.09 -0.79
N VAL A 80 -10.96 -11.78 0.03
CA VAL A 80 -9.62 -11.45 -0.45
C VAL A 80 -9.00 -12.66 -1.16
N GLY A 81 -9.10 -13.86 -0.59
CA GLY A 81 -8.60 -15.08 -1.21
C GLY A 81 -9.27 -15.37 -2.55
N LEU A 82 -10.60 -15.21 -2.63
CA LEU A 82 -11.34 -15.34 -3.88
C LEU A 82 -10.96 -14.29 -4.92
N GLY A 83 -10.63 -13.07 -4.51
CA GLY A 83 -10.14 -12.02 -5.41
C GLY A 83 -8.69 -12.23 -5.86
N LEU A 84 -7.86 -12.82 -5.00
CA LEU A 84 -6.44 -13.05 -5.27
C LEU A 84 -6.22 -14.10 -6.37
N ALA A 85 -7.01 -15.19 -6.38
CA ALA A 85 -6.88 -16.25 -7.37
C ALA A 85 -7.02 -15.75 -8.84
N PRO A 86 -8.11 -15.07 -9.24
CA PRO A 86 -8.20 -14.48 -10.57
C PRO A 86 -7.20 -13.33 -10.77
N GLY A 87 -6.86 -12.59 -9.69
CA GLY A 87 -5.86 -11.52 -9.74
C GLY A 87 -4.47 -12.02 -10.12
N MET A 88 -4.01 -13.14 -9.55
CA MET A 88 -2.72 -13.76 -9.89
C MET A 88 -2.72 -14.32 -11.31
N LEU A 89 -3.81 -14.96 -11.74
CA LEU A 89 -3.93 -15.44 -13.12
C LEU A 89 -3.85 -14.26 -14.10
N LEU A 90 -4.56 -13.17 -13.83
CA LEU A 90 -4.53 -11.97 -14.67
C LEU A 90 -3.15 -11.29 -14.66
N TYR A 91 -2.45 -11.32 -13.53
CA TYR A 91 -1.10 -10.76 -13.39
C TYR A 91 -0.09 -11.44 -14.32
N GLU A 92 -0.23 -12.74 -14.58
CA GLU A 92 0.67 -13.48 -15.48
C GLU A 92 0.53 -13.04 -16.94
N TYR A 93 -0.67 -12.61 -17.35
CA TYR A 93 -0.94 -12.11 -18.70
C TYR A 93 -0.70 -10.59 -18.86
N LEU A 94 -0.65 -9.81 -17.76
CA LEU A 94 -0.49 -8.36 -17.81
C LEU A 94 0.97 -7.93 -17.64
N PRO A 95 1.51 -7.08 -18.54
CA PRO A 95 2.85 -6.52 -18.36
C PRO A 95 2.90 -5.60 -17.14
N ALA A 96 3.94 -5.71 -16.31
CA ALA A 96 4.12 -4.92 -15.09
C ALA A 96 3.99 -3.39 -15.31
N ASN A 97 4.39 -2.90 -16.49
CA ASN A 97 4.23 -1.49 -16.86
C ASN A 97 2.77 -1.03 -16.87
N HIS A 98 1.84 -1.86 -17.35
CA HIS A 98 0.41 -1.51 -17.39
C HIS A 98 -0.15 -1.42 -15.98
N LEU A 99 0.24 -2.33 -15.08
CA LEU A 99 -0.16 -2.28 -13.67
C LEU A 99 0.32 -1.01 -12.98
N CYS A 100 1.56 -0.58 -13.24
CA CYS A 100 2.07 0.69 -12.72
C CYS A 100 1.28 1.90 -13.24
N VAL A 101 0.91 1.91 -14.52
CA VAL A 101 0.10 3.00 -15.08
C VAL A 101 -1.28 3.03 -14.42
N ILE A 102 -1.94 1.87 -14.29
CA ILE A 102 -3.24 1.77 -13.61
C ILE A 102 -3.15 2.28 -12.17
N LEU A 103 -2.12 1.85 -11.43
CA LEU A 103 -1.85 2.31 -10.06
C LEU A 103 -1.65 3.82 -10.01
N GLY A 104 -0.79 4.37 -10.89
CA GLY A 104 -0.52 5.81 -10.95
C GLY A 104 -1.78 6.63 -11.25
N CYS A 105 -2.59 6.17 -12.22
CA CYS A 105 -3.87 6.80 -12.52
C CYS A 105 -4.82 6.76 -11.31
N ALA A 106 -4.94 5.63 -10.63
CA ALA A 106 -5.76 5.52 -9.43
C ALA A 106 -5.31 6.50 -8.35
N MET A 107 -4.00 6.68 -8.16
CA MET A 107 -3.46 7.57 -7.14
C MET A 107 -3.67 9.05 -7.49
N ILE A 108 -3.59 9.43 -8.77
CA ILE A 108 -3.97 10.77 -9.21
C ILE A 108 -5.45 11.02 -8.92
N VAL A 109 -6.34 10.08 -9.27
CA VAL A 109 -7.78 10.23 -9.04
C VAL A 109 -8.10 10.36 -7.54
N ILE A 110 -7.52 9.51 -6.69
CA ILE A 110 -7.73 9.56 -5.24
C ILE A 110 -7.16 10.85 -4.66
N GLY A 111 -5.98 11.27 -5.10
CA GLY A 111 -5.37 12.54 -4.68
C GLY A 111 -6.23 13.74 -5.04
N LEU A 112 -6.80 13.76 -6.25
CA LEU A 112 -7.73 14.80 -6.68
C LEU A 112 -9.03 14.80 -5.88
N ASP A 113 -9.63 13.65 -5.57
CA ASP A 113 -10.82 13.57 -4.71
C ASP A 113 -10.53 14.12 -3.30
N GLY A 114 -9.38 13.74 -2.74
CA GLY A 114 -8.91 14.26 -1.46
C GLY A 114 -8.75 15.77 -1.45
N CYS A 115 -8.07 16.33 -2.46
CA CYS A 115 -7.90 17.78 -2.60
C CYS A 115 -9.24 18.51 -2.77
N ARG A 116 -10.18 17.97 -3.57
CA ARG A 116 -11.51 18.57 -3.75
C ARG A 116 -12.30 18.59 -2.44
N LYS A 117 -12.29 17.50 -1.66
CA LYS A 117 -12.95 17.45 -0.35
C LYS A 117 -12.32 18.40 0.67
N CYS A 118 -11.00 18.53 0.68
CA CYS A 118 -10.33 19.50 1.54
C CYS A 118 -10.66 20.94 1.14
N TYR A 119 -10.69 21.24 -0.17
CA TYR A 119 -11.01 22.57 -0.68
C TYR A 119 -12.47 22.97 -0.39
N CYS A 120 -13.44 22.08 -0.64
CA CYS A 120 -14.85 22.36 -0.35
C CYS A 120 -15.20 22.39 1.15
N ARG A 121 -14.33 21.91 2.05
CA ARG A 121 -14.55 22.02 3.50
C ARG A 121 -14.27 23.45 4.01
N ASP A 122 -13.39 24.19 3.33
CA ASP A 122 -12.96 25.53 3.75
C ASP A 122 -14.01 26.63 3.47
N GLU A 123 -14.99 26.37 2.58
CA GLU A 123 -16.10 27.31 2.28
C GLU A 123 -17.29 27.19 3.26
N THR A 124 -17.24 26.31 4.27
CA THR A 124 -18.35 26.07 5.21
C THR A 124 -18.06 26.46 6.66
N VAL A 125 -17.02 27.27 6.90
CA VAL A 125 -16.73 27.88 8.21
C VAL A 125 -17.03 29.37 8.19
#